data_AF-A0A527GYR6-F1
#
_entry.id   AF-A0A527GYR6-F1
#
_cell.length_a   1.000
_cell.length_b   1.000
_cell.length_c   1.000
_cell.angle_alpha   90.00
_cell.angle_beta   90.00
_cell.angle_gamma   90.00
#
_symmetry.space_group_name_H-M   'P 1'
#
loop_
_entity.id
_entity.type
_entity.pdbx_description
1 polymer ?
#
loop_
_entity_poly.entity_id
_entity_poly.type
_entity_poly.pdbx_seq_one_letter_code
_entity_poly.pdbx_strand_id
1 'polypeptide(L)'
;VHGRKSAAHVLVRFVSLSETQRSQARLKIENQRLAADHDTMIGLLDALNMPAWLRGEDGGLKWVNRAYADAVEAENAEAAVREKKEFLGGQARDAIATQHKTHPVFEQSLSTVIEGDRRVFAVTDFAGSDGSAGLACDTSAIETVRGEYERTVRSHADTLDQLNTAVAI
;
A
#
# COMPACT_ATOMS: atom_id res chain seq x y z
N VAL A 1 19.12 -13.91 -43.47
CA VAL A 1 20.22 -13.47 -44.36
C VAL A 1 19.75 -12.24 -45.12
N HIS A 2 20.45 -11.12 -45.01
CA HIS A 2 20.21 -9.94 -45.83
C HIS A 2 21.53 -9.61 -46.54
N GLY A 3 21.50 -9.58 -47.87
CA GLY A 3 22.69 -9.37 -48.70
C GLY A 3 22.55 -8.11 -49.53
N ARG A 4 23.60 -7.28 -49.57
CA ARG A 4 23.73 -6.16 -50.52
C ARG A 4 24.90 -6.47 -51.45
N LYS A 5 24.66 -6.48 -52.76
CA LYS A 5 25.69 -6.72 -53.77
C LYS A 5 26.42 -5.41 -54.09
N SER A 6 27.75 -5.44 -54.08
CA SER A 6 28.59 -4.45 -54.75
C SER A 6 29.65 -5.18 -55.58
N ALA A 7 30.06 -4.59 -56.71
CA ALA A 7 30.58 -5.26 -57.90
C ALA A 7 31.92 -6.04 -57.76
N ALA A 8 32.52 -6.14 -56.58
CA ALA A 8 33.78 -6.87 -56.39
C ALA A 8 33.84 -7.80 -55.16
N HIS A 9 32.90 -7.72 -54.21
CA HIS A 9 32.93 -8.56 -53.00
C HIS A 9 31.52 -8.93 -52.52
N VAL A 10 31.37 -10.16 -52.02
CA VAL A 10 30.15 -10.63 -51.34
C VAL A 10 30.42 -10.66 -49.84
N LEU A 11 29.70 -9.83 -49.08
CA LEU A 11 29.68 -9.87 -47.62
C LEU A 11 28.43 -10.64 -47.17
N VAL A 12 28.62 -11.77 -46.49
CA VAL A 12 27.55 -12.52 -45.82
C VAL A 12 27.69 -12.31 -44.32
N ARG A 13 26.68 -11.68 -43.70
CA ARG A 13 26.59 -11.55 -42.24
C ARG A 13 25.66 -12.64 -41.70
N PHE A 14 26.22 -13.60 -40.98
CA PHE A 14 25.44 -14.52 -40.15
C PHE A 14 25.11 -13.82 -38.83
N VAL A 15 23.84 -13.53 -38.61
CA VAL A 15 23.32 -13.15 -37.30
C VAL A 15 22.59 -14.38 -36.77
N SER A 16 22.94 -14.82 -35.56
CA SER A 16 22.30 -15.99 -34.93
C SER A 16 20.86 -15.64 -34.54
N LEU A 17 19.93 -15.78 -35.49
CA LEU A 17 18.48 -15.62 -35.26
C LEU A 17 17.98 -16.57 -34.16
N SER A 18 18.62 -17.72 -33.99
CA SER A 18 18.26 -18.71 -32.96
C SER A 18 18.49 -18.21 -31.53
N GLU A 19 19.51 -17.38 -31.32
CA GLU A 19 19.83 -16.85 -29.99
C GLU A 19 18.87 -15.73 -29.60
N THR A 20 18.59 -14.81 -30.53
CA THR A 20 17.59 -13.76 -30.34
C THR A 20 16.18 -14.33 -30.15
N GLN A 21 15.81 -15.37 -30.92
CA GLN A 21 14.51 -16.04 -30.73
C GLN A 21 14.43 -16.75 -29.38
N ARG A 22 15.53 -17.36 -28.91
CA ARG A 22 15.59 -17.97 -27.58
C ARG A 22 15.47 -16.94 -26.46
N SER A 23 16.15 -15.80 -26.57
CA SER A 23 16.04 -14.74 -25.55
C SER A 23 14.64 -14.15 -25.52
N GLN A 24 14.01 -13.93 -26.68
CA GLN A 24 12.63 -13.46 -26.76
C GLN A 24 11.64 -14.46 -26.14
N ALA A 25 11.78 -15.75 -26.43
CA ALA A 25 10.94 -16.78 -25.83
C ALA A 25 11.10 -16.83 -24.30
N ARG A 26 12.33 -16.72 -23.81
CA ARG A 26 12.63 -16.68 -22.36
C ARG A 26 11.99 -15.48 -21.69
N LEU A 27 12.20 -14.27 -22.21
CA LEU A 27 11.63 -13.04 -21.66
C LEU A 27 10.09 -13.08 -21.65
N LYS A 28 9.48 -13.67 -22.68
CA LYS A 28 8.02 -13.83 -22.73
C LYS A 28 7.51 -14.73 -21.61
N ILE A 29 8.16 -15.87 -21.36
CA ILE A 29 7.79 -16.79 -20.28
C ILE A 29 7.98 -16.11 -18.92
N GLU A 30 9.08 -15.39 -18.73
CA GLU A 30 9.37 -14.66 -17.49
C GLU A 30 8.35 -13.55 -17.24
N ASN A 31 8.00 -12.77 -18.27
CA ASN A 31 6.97 -11.75 -18.17
C ASN A 31 5.59 -12.33 -17.86
N GLN A 32 5.22 -13.46 -18.47
CA GLN A 32 3.98 -14.18 -18.15
C GLN A 32 3.93 -14.64 -16.69
N ARG A 33 5.05 -15.10 -16.15
CA ARG A 33 5.15 -15.50 -14.74
C ARG A 33 5.01 -14.29 -13.81
N LEU A 34 5.71 -13.20 -14.10
CA LEU A 34 5.60 -11.96 -13.31
C LEU A 34 4.17 -11.40 -13.34
N ALA A 35 3.49 -11.46 -14.50
CA ALA A 35 2.11 -11.06 -14.62
C ALA A 35 1.18 -11.93 -13.76
N ALA A 36 1.36 -13.25 -13.76
CA ALA A 36 0.57 -14.16 -12.94
C ALA A 36 0.75 -13.93 -11.43
N ASP A 37 2.00 -13.72 -10.98
CA ASP A 37 2.31 -13.41 -9.58
C ASP A 37 1.69 -12.05 -9.18
N HIS A 38 1.82 -11.04 -10.04
CA HIS A 38 1.21 -9.72 -9.87
C HIS A 38 -0.33 -9.81 -9.76
N ASP A 39 -0.99 -10.52 -10.68
CA ASP A 39 -2.45 -10.68 -10.68
C ASP A 39 -2.93 -11.39 -9.40
N THR A 40 -2.16 -12.37 -8.93
CA THR A 40 -2.46 -13.06 -7.66
C THR A 40 -2.35 -12.12 -6.47
N MET A 41 -1.31 -11.27 -6.42
CA MET A 41 -1.13 -10.29 -5.34
C MET A 41 -2.19 -9.21 -5.35
N ILE A 42 -2.51 -8.63 -6.52
CA ILE A 42 -3.57 -7.63 -6.65
C ILE A 42 -4.92 -8.26 -6.30
N GLY A 43 -5.21 -9.47 -6.76
CA GLY A 43 -6.43 -10.20 -6.41
C GLY A 43 -6.58 -10.45 -4.91
N LEU A 44 -5.48 -10.75 -4.21
CA LEU A 44 -5.48 -10.84 -2.74
C LEU A 44 -5.80 -9.49 -2.09
N LEU A 45 -5.11 -8.42 -2.49
CA LEU A 45 -5.32 -7.08 -1.93
C LEU A 45 -6.75 -6.57 -2.17
N ASP A 46 -7.33 -6.90 -3.32
CA ASP A 46 -8.71 -6.52 -3.64
C ASP A 46 -9.76 -7.25 -2.78
N ALA A 47 -9.45 -8.48 -2.36
CA ALA A 47 -10.31 -9.27 -1.47
C ALA A 47 -10.22 -8.87 0.02
N LEU A 48 -9.24 -8.04 0.42
CA LEU A 48 -9.10 -7.59 1.80
C LEU A 48 -10.13 -6.50 2.14
N ASN A 49 -10.73 -6.61 3.34
CA ASN A 49 -11.57 -5.56 3.92
C ASN A 49 -10.76 -4.42 4.57
N MET A 50 -9.53 -4.21 4.11
CA MET A 50 -8.61 -3.19 4.60
C MET A 50 -8.26 -2.27 3.43
N PRO A 51 -8.38 -0.94 3.56
CA PRO A 51 -7.97 -0.01 2.51
C PRO A 51 -6.52 -0.28 2.08
N ALA A 52 -6.31 -0.50 0.79
CA ALA A 52 -5.00 -0.71 0.19
C ALA A 52 -4.83 0.18 -1.05
N TRP A 53 -3.61 0.63 -1.30
CA TRP A 53 -3.30 1.56 -2.39
C TRP A 53 -1.92 1.31 -2.99
N LEU A 54 -1.79 1.68 -4.26
CA LEU A 54 -0.52 1.85 -4.96
C LEU A 54 -0.41 3.28 -5.46
N ARG A 55 0.77 3.88 -5.32
CA ARG A 55 1.11 5.22 -5.79
C ARG A 55 2.24 5.19 -6.81
N GLY A 56 2.23 6.16 -7.70
CA GLY A 56 3.33 6.40 -8.62
C GLY A 56 4.50 7.14 -7.99
N GLU A 57 5.57 7.32 -8.78
CA GLU A 57 6.73 8.14 -8.42
C GLU A 57 6.35 9.59 -8.11
N ASP A 58 5.27 10.09 -8.72
CA ASP A 58 4.70 11.42 -8.47
C ASP A 58 3.86 11.49 -7.18
N GLY A 59 3.71 10.37 -6.46
CA GLY A 59 2.87 10.23 -5.27
C GLY A 59 1.37 10.15 -5.55
N GLY A 60 0.95 10.20 -6.82
CA GLY A 60 -0.44 10.07 -7.22
C GLY A 60 -0.94 8.63 -7.08
N LEU A 61 -2.23 8.46 -6.80
CA LEU A 61 -2.85 7.13 -6.78
C LEU A 61 -2.78 6.51 -8.19
N LYS A 62 -2.27 5.28 -8.27
CA LYS A 62 -2.26 4.44 -9.48
C LYS A 62 -3.35 3.36 -9.41
N TRP A 63 -3.61 2.84 -8.21
CA TRP A 63 -4.59 1.79 -7.96
C TRP A 63 -5.02 1.82 -6.49
N VAL A 64 -6.26 1.42 -6.22
CA VAL A 64 -6.79 1.20 -4.87
C VAL A 64 -7.71 -0.02 -4.88
N ASN A 65 -7.93 -0.67 -3.74
CA ASN A 65 -8.92 -1.74 -3.65
C ASN A 65 -10.34 -1.23 -3.36
N ARG A 66 -11.31 -2.14 -3.36
CA ARG A 66 -12.70 -1.84 -2.98
C ARG A 66 -12.83 -1.22 -1.59
N ALA A 67 -12.16 -1.76 -0.57
CA ALA A 67 -12.25 -1.24 0.80
C ALA A 67 -11.76 0.22 0.90
N TYR A 68 -10.76 0.61 0.11
CA TYR A 68 -10.34 2.01 -0.01
C TYR A 68 -11.43 2.86 -0.65
N ALA A 69 -12.00 2.42 -1.77
CA ALA A 69 -13.06 3.15 -2.47
C ALA A 69 -14.27 3.40 -1.56
N ASP A 70 -14.70 2.37 -0.82
CA ASP A 70 -15.78 2.47 0.16
C ASP A 70 -15.42 3.48 1.25
N ALA A 71 -14.20 3.40 1.79
CA ALA A 71 -13.71 4.29 2.85
C ALA A 71 -13.64 5.79 2.44
N VAL A 72 -13.44 6.09 1.15
CA VAL A 72 -13.44 7.46 0.62
C VAL A 72 -14.74 7.85 -0.08
N GLU A 73 -15.80 7.06 0.10
CA GLU A 73 -17.12 7.28 -0.50
C GLU A 73 -17.05 7.48 -2.02
N ALA A 74 -16.25 6.67 -2.71
CA ALA A 74 -16.19 6.60 -4.17
C ALA A 74 -17.16 5.55 -4.70
N GLU A 75 -17.62 5.73 -5.94
CA GLU A 75 -18.50 4.75 -6.62
C GLU A 75 -17.80 3.40 -6.82
N ASN A 76 -16.50 3.43 -7.10
CA ASN A 76 -15.63 2.27 -7.30
C ASN A 76 -14.15 2.69 -7.21
N ALA A 77 -13.25 1.71 -7.29
CA ALA A 77 -11.81 1.91 -7.23
C ALA A 77 -11.30 2.85 -8.34
N GLU A 78 -11.79 2.69 -9.57
CA GLU A 78 -11.40 3.52 -10.70
C GLU A 78 -11.83 4.98 -10.52
N ALA A 79 -13.02 5.22 -9.96
CA ALA A 79 -13.51 6.55 -9.62
C ALA A 79 -12.65 7.20 -8.54
N ALA A 80 -12.29 6.46 -7.48
CA ALA A 80 -11.42 6.97 -6.42
C ALA A 80 -10.06 7.46 -6.97
N VAL A 81 -9.44 6.70 -7.87
CA VAL A 81 -8.18 7.07 -8.52
C VAL A 81 -8.37 8.29 -9.43
N ARG A 82 -9.38 8.27 -10.32
CA ARG A 82 -9.65 9.34 -11.28
C ARG A 82 -9.95 10.67 -10.60
N GLU A 83 -10.73 10.63 -9.53
CA GLU A 83 -11.13 11.81 -8.75
C GLU A 83 -10.10 12.20 -7.69
N LYS A 84 -9.04 11.39 -7.52
CA LYS A 84 -7.97 11.59 -6.53
C LYS A 84 -8.54 11.71 -5.11
N LYS A 85 -9.51 10.87 -4.77
CA LYS A 85 -10.10 10.80 -3.42
C LYS A 85 -9.09 10.16 -2.47
N GLU A 86 -8.70 10.91 -1.44
CA GLU A 86 -7.60 10.53 -0.55
C GLU A 86 -8.10 10.00 0.80
N PHE A 87 -7.68 8.78 1.14
CA PHE A 87 -7.97 8.13 2.44
C PHE A 87 -7.24 8.78 3.61
N LEU A 88 -5.99 9.22 3.38
CA LEU A 88 -5.18 9.89 4.39
C LEU A 88 -5.15 11.40 4.14
N GLY A 89 -5.29 12.16 5.24
CA GLY A 89 -5.11 13.61 5.21
C GLY A 89 -3.72 14.01 4.70
N GLY A 90 -3.60 15.22 4.14
CA GLY A 90 -2.36 15.70 3.50
C GLY A 90 -1.12 15.60 4.41
N GLN A 91 -1.26 15.99 5.68
CA GLN A 91 -0.15 15.92 6.65
C GLN A 91 0.39 14.49 6.85
N ALA A 92 -0.49 13.49 6.87
CA ALA A 92 -0.08 12.09 7.00
C ALA A 92 0.67 11.62 5.74
N ARG A 93 0.17 11.98 4.55
CA ARG A 93 0.84 11.67 3.27
C ARG A 93 2.21 12.33 3.16
N ASP A 94 2.34 13.58 3.60
CA ASP A 94 3.61 14.31 3.63
C ASP A 94 4.62 13.67 4.60
N ALA A 95 4.15 13.17 5.75
CA ALA A 95 4.97 12.45 6.72
C ALA A 95 5.49 11.12 6.14
N ILE A 96 4.62 10.35 5.48
CA ILE A 96 4.99 9.11 4.78
C ILE A 96 6.04 9.40 3.71
N ALA A 97 5.78 10.37 2.83
CA ALA A 97 6.71 10.76 1.77
C ALA A 97 8.06 11.25 2.32
N THR A 98 8.06 11.94 3.46
CA THR A 98 9.29 12.40 4.11
C THR A 98 10.07 11.23 4.70
N GLN A 99 9.41 10.28 5.38
CA GLN A 99 10.06 9.10 5.94
C GLN A 99 10.69 8.23 4.84
N HIS A 100 10.00 8.07 3.70
CA HIS A 100 10.50 7.31 2.55
C HIS A 100 11.81 7.84 1.93
N LYS A 101 12.18 9.09 2.20
CA LYS A 101 13.51 9.62 1.81
C LYS A 101 14.67 8.93 2.53
N THR A 102 14.40 8.29 3.67
CA THR A 102 15.43 7.68 4.52
C THR A 102 15.20 6.21 4.78
N HIS A 103 13.94 5.75 4.79
CA HIS A 103 13.57 4.37 5.11
C HIS A 103 12.50 3.85 4.14
N PRO A 104 12.69 2.67 3.55
CA PRO A 104 11.73 2.15 2.56
C PRO A 104 10.39 1.77 3.19
N VAL A 105 10.30 1.55 4.50
CA VAL A 105 9.06 1.18 5.19
C VAL A 105 8.63 2.31 6.13
N PHE A 106 7.38 2.70 6.03
CA PHE A 106 6.64 3.50 7.00
C PHE A 106 5.66 2.59 7.74
N GLU A 107 5.65 2.65 9.08
CA GLU A 107 4.71 1.91 9.91
C GLU A 107 4.33 2.75 11.13
N GLN A 108 3.11 3.30 11.16
CA GLN A 108 2.61 4.13 12.27
C GLN A 108 1.09 4.05 12.39
N SER A 109 0.56 4.32 13.59
CA SER A 109 -0.88 4.54 13.80
C SER A 109 -1.28 5.94 13.35
N LEU A 110 -2.26 6.03 12.47
CA LEU A 110 -2.77 7.29 11.92
C LEU A 110 -4.28 7.38 12.11
N SER A 111 -4.79 8.57 12.45
CA SER A 111 -6.22 8.82 12.54
C SER A 111 -6.75 9.44 11.25
N THR A 112 -7.86 8.93 10.71
CA THR A 112 -8.58 9.54 9.60
C THR A 112 -10.09 9.49 9.85
N VAL A 113 -10.87 10.29 9.12
CA VAL A 113 -12.34 10.33 9.24
C VAL A 113 -12.94 9.50 8.12
N ILE A 114 -13.71 8.47 8.50
CA ILE A 114 -14.42 7.55 7.59
C ILE A 114 -15.90 7.58 7.95
N GLU A 115 -16.77 7.86 6.98
CA GLU A 115 -18.23 7.96 7.18
C GLU A 115 -18.62 8.95 8.29
N GLY A 116 -17.81 9.98 8.52
CA GLY A 116 -18.00 10.96 9.59
C GLY A 116 -17.41 10.57 10.96
N ASP A 117 -16.98 9.33 11.14
CA ASP A 117 -16.36 8.85 12.37
C ASP A 117 -14.83 8.91 12.29
N ARG A 118 -14.20 9.47 13.33
CA ARG A 118 -12.74 9.47 13.44
C ARG A 118 -12.27 8.10 13.92
N ARG A 119 -11.57 7.39 13.05
CA ARG A 119 -11.01 6.05 13.30
C ARG A 119 -9.50 6.08 13.32
N VAL A 120 -8.89 5.09 13.97
CA VAL A 120 -7.44 4.91 14.03
C VAL A 120 -7.05 3.65 13.27
N PHE A 121 -6.05 3.80 12.41
CA PHE A 121 -5.53 2.75 11.56
C PHE A 121 -4.05 2.53 11.82
N ALA A 122 -3.63 1.28 11.94
CA ALA A 122 -2.25 0.91 11.74
C ALA A 122 -1.95 0.95 10.24
N VAL A 123 -1.11 1.90 9.82
CA VAL A 123 -0.76 2.12 8.42
C VAL A 123 0.65 1.61 8.16
N THR A 124 0.78 0.75 7.15
CA THR A 124 2.07 0.31 6.61
C THR A 124 2.17 0.75 5.15
N ASP A 125 3.24 1.45 4.80
CA ASP A 125 3.54 1.86 3.41
C ASP A 125 4.99 1.49 3.07
N PHE A 126 5.19 0.93 1.89
CA PHE A 126 6.50 0.52 1.36
C PHE A 126 6.80 1.28 0.08
N ALA A 127 7.95 1.96 0.05
CA ALA A 127 8.48 2.63 -1.12
C ALA A 127 9.43 1.70 -1.90
N GLY A 128 9.10 1.48 -3.16
CA GLY A 128 9.96 0.84 -4.16
C GLY A 128 10.63 1.87 -5.06
N SER A 129 11.18 1.42 -6.20
CA SER A 129 11.81 2.31 -7.18
C SER A 129 10.80 3.19 -7.93
N ASP A 130 9.59 2.67 -8.19
CA ASP A 130 8.64 3.25 -9.15
C ASP A 130 7.38 3.83 -8.45
N GLY A 131 7.49 4.09 -7.15
CA GLY A 131 6.42 4.60 -6.29
C GLY A 131 6.34 3.89 -4.95
N SER A 132 5.14 3.84 -4.36
CA SER A 132 4.90 3.20 -3.07
C SER A 132 3.60 2.41 -3.05
N ALA A 133 3.46 1.51 -2.07
CA ALA A 133 2.25 0.74 -1.86
C ALA A 133 2.00 0.60 -0.37
N GLY A 134 0.74 0.71 0.06
CA GLY A 134 0.40 0.65 1.46
C GLY A 134 -0.97 0.08 1.73
N LEU A 135 -1.21 -0.22 3.00
CA LEU A 135 -2.50 -0.65 3.52
C LEU A 135 -2.75 -0.07 4.91
N ALA A 136 -4.02 0.00 5.27
CA ALA A 136 -4.49 0.48 6.58
C ALA A 136 -5.35 -0.59 7.26
N CYS A 137 -4.94 -1.00 8.46
CA CYS A 137 -5.72 -1.93 9.31
C CYS A 137 -6.45 -1.13 10.38
N ASP A 138 -7.78 -1.24 10.46
CA ASP A 138 -8.59 -0.55 11.47
C ASP A 138 -8.30 -1.15 12.86
N THR A 139 -7.70 -0.34 13.74
CA THR A 139 -7.38 -0.74 15.12
C THR A 139 -8.31 -0.08 16.14
N SER A 140 -9.34 0.64 15.68
CA SER A 140 -10.23 1.44 16.55
C SER A 140 -10.88 0.60 17.64
N ALA A 141 -11.40 -0.60 17.31
CA ALA A 141 -12.01 -1.48 18.30
C ALA A 141 -11.03 -1.93 19.40
N ILE A 142 -9.79 -2.19 19.04
CA ILE A 142 -8.74 -2.60 19.98
C ILE A 142 -8.38 -1.42 20.90
N GLU A 143 -8.27 -0.22 20.34
CA GLU A 143 -7.99 1.00 21.12
C GLU A 143 -9.13 1.38 22.05
N THR A 144 -10.39 1.25 21.63
CA THR A 144 -11.57 1.48 22.47
C THR A 144 -11.56 0.55 23.68
N VAL A 145 -11.39 -0.76 23.46
CA VAL A 145 -11.35 -1.75 24.54
C VAL A 145 -10.19 -1.47 25.49
N ARG A 146 -9.00 -1.11 24.96
CA ARG A 146 -7.86 -0.75 25.81
C ARG A 146 -8.14 0.49 26.65
N GLY A 147 -8.74 1.53 26.07
CA GLY A 147 -9.08 2.76 26.77
C GLY A 147 -10.14 2.55 27.86
N GLU A 148 -11.14 1.70 27.62
CA GLU A 148 -12.13 1.31 28.61
C GLU A 148 -11.50 0.55 29.78
N TYR A 149 -10.61 -0.40 29.49
CA TYR A 149 -9.88 -1.15 30.50
C TYR A 149 -9.02 -0.23 31.38
N GLU A 150 -8.23 0.67 30.79
CA GLU A 150 -7.42 1.64 31.53
C GLU A 150 -8.26 2.54 32.43
N ARG A 151 -9.44 2.95 31.97
CA ARG A 151 -10.38 3.76 32.76
C ARG A 151 -10.96 2.97 33.94
N THR A 152 -11.32 1.71 33.74
CA THR A 152 -11.82 0.82 34.80
C THR A 152 -10.72 0.50 35.84
N VAL A 153 -9.48 0.26 35.41
CA VAL A 153 -8.35 0.08 36.33
C VAL A 153 -8.13 1.34 37.17
N ARG A 154 -8.18 2.52 36.53
CA ARG A 154 -8.03 3.80 37.24
C ARG A 154 -9.16 4.05 38.23
N SER A 155 -10.42 3.80 37.86
CA SER A 155 -11.56 3.98 38.76
C SER A 155 -11.54 3.02 39.96
N HIS A 156 -11.08 1.77 39.76
CA HIS A 156 -10.88 0.83 40.86
C HIS A 156 -9.73 1.25 41.79
N ALA A 157 -8.63 1.78 41.24
CA ALA A 157 -7.55 2.33 42.04
C ALA A 157 -8.03 3.52 42.91
N ASP A 158 -8.80 4.45 42.33
CA ASP A 158 -9.34 5.60 43.05
C ASP A 158 -10.34 5.21 44.16
N THR A 159 -11.09 4.13 43.96
CA THR A 159 -12.04 3.61 44.97
C THR A 159 -11.32 2.95 46.16
N LEU A 160 -10.23 2.23 45.90
CA LEU A 160 -9.37 1.64 46.94
C LEU A 160 -8.62 2.70 47.74
N ASP A 161 -8.23 3.80 47.10
CA ASP A 161 -7.55 4.93 47.77
C ASP A 161 -8.48 5.68 48.73
N GLN A 162 -9.77 5.82 48.37
CA GLN A 162 -10.78 6.40 49.26
C GLN A 162 -11.13 5.51 50.46
N LEU A 163 -11.02 4.17 50.33
CA LEU A 163 -11.25 3.25 51.45
C LEU A 163 -10.09 3.23 52.45
N ASN A 164 -8.83 3.38 52.00
CA ASN A 164 -7.68 3.51 52.91
C ASN A 164 -7.69 4.83 53.67
N THR A 165 -8.17 5.91 53.05
CA THR A 165 -8.24 7.23 53.70
C THR A 165 -9.32 7.30 54.78
N ALA A 166 -10.38 6.49 54.67
CA ALA A 166 -11.46 6.41 55.68
C ALA A 166 -11.09 5.62 56.95
N VAL A 167 -9.96 4.90 56.96
CA VAL A 167 -9.47 4.16 58.15
C VAL A 167 -8.37 4.93 58.89
N ALA A 168 -8.04 6.14 58.43
CA ALA A 168 -7.03 7.02 59.04
C ALA A 168 -7.63 8.37 59.50
N ILE A 169 -8.78 8.36 60.18
CA ILE A 169 -9.28 9.48 61.00
C ILE A 169 -9.92 8.93 62.27
#